data_AF-A0A382GP21-F1
#
_entry.id   AF-A0A382GP21-F1
#
_cell.length_a   1.000
_cell.length_b   1.000
_cell.length_c   1.000
_cell.angle_alpha   90.00
_cell.angle_beta   90.00
_cell.angle_gamma   90.00
#
_symmetry.space_group_name_H-M   'P 1'
#
loop_
_entity.id
_entity.type
_entity.pdbx_description
1 polymer ?
#
loop_
_entity_poly.entity_id
_entity_poly.type
_entity_poly.pdbx_seq_one_letter_code
_entity_poly.pdbx_strand_id
1 'polypeptide(L)'
;MAEVDFYQLRTSSLESALPKLLQKVLDAGHRVRVVGASEARMEALNAALWTFDPASFLPHGGPGDGDAENQPIYLTSESADSTVNE
;
A
#
# COMPACT_ATOMS: atom_id res chain seq x y z
N MET A 1 -9.25 7.63 -18.95
CA MET A 1 -7.86 8.14 -18.99
C MET A 1 -7.25 7.84 -17.64
N ALA A 2 -5.96 7.47 -17.55
CA ALA A 2 -5.34 7.22 -16.25
C ALA A 2 -5.07 8.56 -15.55
N GLU A 3 -5.42 8.64 -14.27
CA GLU A 3 -5.10 9.77 -13.39
C GLU A 3 -3.83 9.45 -12.62
N VAL A 4 -2.92 10.43 -12.53
CA VAL A 4 -1.61 10.26 -11.88
C VAL A 4 -1.36 11.45 -10.97
N ASP A 5 -1.26 11.17 -9.67
CA ASP A 5 -1.00 12.17 -8.63
C ASP A 5 0.39 12.01 -8.04
N PHE A 6 1.01 13.14 -7.70
CA PHE A 6 2.31 13.19 -7.04
C PHE A 6 2.20 13.93 -5.70
N TYR A 7 2.52 13.23 -4.61
CA TYR A 7 2.51 13.80 -3.26
C TYR A 7 3.93 14.21 -2.84
N GLN A 8 4.15 15.50 -2.63
CA GLN A 8 5.42 15.99 -2.10
C GLN A 8 5.40 16.00 -0.57
N LEU A 9 6.17 15.11 0.04
CA LEU A 9 6.32 15.02 1.48
C LEU A 9 7.39 16.00 1.98
N ARG A 10 6.98 17.15 2.56
CA ARG A 10 7.91 18.15 3.13
C ARG A 10 8.02 18.07 4.65
N THR A 11 6.89 17.85 5.32
CA THR A 11 6.78 17.90 6.79
C THR A 11 6.31 16.58 7.40
N SER A 12 6.03 15.57 6.58
CA SER A 12 5.49 14.28 7.02
C SER A 12 6.33 13.15 6.42
N SER A 13 6.51 12.06 7.17
CA SER A 13 7.11 10.85 6.64
C SER A 13 6.13 10.10 5.74
N LEU A 14 6.64 9.17 4.93
CA LEU A 14 5.80 8.27 4.15
C LEU A 14 4.88 7.47 5.06
N GLU A 15 5.39 6.94 6.17
CA GLU A 15 4.59 6.15 7.11
C GLU A 15 3.46 6.97 7.75
N SER A 16 3.58 8.30 7.83
CA SER A 16 2.53 9.17 8.34
C SER A 16 1.49 9.59 7.30
N ALA A 17 1.92 9.72 6.04
CA ALA A 17 1.07 10.18 4.96
C ALA A 17 0.31 9.03 4.28
N LEU A 18 0.98 7.90 4.06
CA LEU A 18 0.44 6.76 3.35
C LEU A 18 -0.86 6.22 3.97
N PRO A 19 -0.99 6.00 5.30
CA PRO A 19 -2.22 5.47 5.89
C PRO A 19 -3.44 6.34 5.59
N LYS A 20 -3.25 7.66 5.59
CA LYS A 20 -4.31 8.63 5.28
C LYS A 20 -4.75 8.55 3.81
N LEU A 21 -3.82 8.27 2.91
CA LEU A 21 -4.13 8.07 1.50
C LEU A 21 -4.87 6.74 1.30
N LEU A 22 -4.38 5.66 1.91
CA LEU A 22 -5.01 4.34 1.85
C LEU A 22 -6.44 4.36 2.41
N GLN A 23 -6.66 5.05 3.52
CA GLN A 23 -7.99 5.24 4.11
C GLN A 23 -8.95 5.89 3.10
N LYS A 24 -8.54 6.98 2.45
CA LYS A 24 -9.37 7.64 1.43
C LYS A 24 -9.72 6.72 0.25
N VAL A 25 -8.78 5.88 -0.17
CA VAL A 25 -9.01 4.93 -1.26
C VAL A 25 -10.02 3.86 -0.83
N LEU A 26 -9.91 3.36 0.41
CA LEU A 26 -10.87 2.42 0.97
C LEU A 26 -12.26 3.05 1.18
N ASP A 27 -12.34 4.28 1.67
CA ASP A 27 -13.60 5.02 1.84
C ASP A 27 -14.31 5.26 0.50
N ALA A 28 -13.54 5.35 -0.59
CA ALA A 28 -14.07 5.39 -1.96
C ALA A 28 -14.49 4.02 -2.51
N GLY A 29 -14.35 2.93 -1.72
CA GLY A 29 -14.69 1.57 -2.13
C GLY A 29 -13.70 0.95 -3.11
N HIS A 30 -12.51 1.53 -3.25
CA HIS A 30 -11.48 1.06 -4.17
C HIS A 30 -10.48 0.12 -3.49
N ARG A 31 -9.81 -0.68 -4.32
CA ARG A 31 -8.69 -1.53 -3.91
C ARG A 31 -7.39 -0.89 -4.35
N VAL A 32 -6.32 -1.13 -3.60
CA VAL A 32 -5.02 -0.51 -3.85
C VAL A 32 -3.88 -1.50 -3.69
N ARG A 33 -2.91 -1.37 -4.60
CA ARG A 33 -1.63 -2.07 -4.52
C ARG A 33 -0.54 -1.05 -4.21
N VAL A 34 0.19 -1.26 -3.13
CA VAL A 34 1.35 -0.46 -2.76
C VAL A 34 2.58 -1.19 -3.24
N VAL A 35 3.32 -0.57 -4.16
CA VAL A 35 4.56 -1.13 -4.71
C VAL A 35 5.76 -0.36 -4.13
N GLY A 36 6.70 -1.08 -3.53
CA GLY A 36 7.93 -0.50 -2.98
C GLY A 36 9.20 -1.10 -3.57
N ALA A 37 10.35 -0.54 -3.18
CA ALA A 37 11.64 -0.89 -3.78
C ALA A 37 12.25 -2.23 -3.32
N SER A 38 11.77 -2.81 -2.22
CA SER A 38 12.28 -4.09 -1.69
C SER A 38 11.28 -4.76 -0.77
N GLU A 39 11.35 -6.10 -0.68
CA GLU A 39 10.49 -6.92 0.17
C GLU A 39 10.61 -6.50 1.64
N ALA A 40 11.84 -6.37 2.16
CA ALA A 40 12.08 -5.95 3.54
C ALA A 40 11.45 -4.59 3.88
N ARG A 41 11.43 -3.65 2.93
CA ARG A 41 10.78 -2.34 3.15
C ARG A 41 9.26 -2.47 3.17
N MET A 42 8.70 -3.36 2.36
CA MET A 42 7.26 -3.60 2.31
C MET A 42 6.77 -4.36 3.54
N GLU A 43 7.55 -5.31 4.06
CA GLU A 43 7.25 -6.01 5.31
C GLU A 43 7.27 -5.04 6.50
N ALA A 44 8.30 -4.19 6.61
CA ALA A 44 8.37 -3.16 7.65
C ALA A 44 7.18 -2.19 7.57
N LEU A 45 6.76 -1.82 6.37
CA LEU A 45 5.60 -0.96 6.14
C LEU A 45 4.28 -1.66 6.50
N ASN A 46 4.12 -2.94 6.17
CA ASN A 46 2.98 -3.78 6.56
C ASN A 46 2.85 -3.81 8.09
N ALA A 47 3.94 -4.12 8.81
CA ALA A 47 3.93 -4.09 10.27
C ALA A 47 3.59 -2.70 10.85
N ALA A 48 4.11 -1.62 10.25
CA ALA A 48 3.84 -0.26 10.70
C ALA A 48 2.37 0.15 10.52
N LEU A 49 1.72 -0.26 9.43
CA LEU A 49 0.33 0.08 9.13
C LEU A 49 -0.65 -0.49 10.19
N TRP A 50 -0.35 -1.65 10.77
CA TRP A 50 -1.14 -2.21 11.87
C TRP A 50 -1.09 -1.41 13.17
N THR A 51 -0.03 -0.63 13.39
CA THR A 51 0.21 0.10 14.65
C THR A 51 0.10 1.61 14.48
N PHE A 52 -0.23 2.09 13.28
CA PHE A 52 -0.20 3.50 12.93
C PHE A 52 -1.21 4.34 13.73
N ASP A 53 -2.45 3.86 13.87
CA ASP A 53 -3.48 4.51 14.66
C ASP A 53 -4.39 3.46 15.30
N PRO A 54 -4.55 3.46 16.64
CA PRO A 54 -5.31 2.43 17.33
C PRO A 54 -6.83 2.52 17.12
N ALA A 55 -7.33 3.64 16.57
CA ALA A 55 -8.74 3.83 16.22
C ALA A 55 -9.02 3.56 14.73
N SER A 56 -8.00 3.22 13.95
CA SER A 56 -8.09 2.97 12.52
C SER A 56 -7.99 1.48 12.22
N PHE A 57 -8.79 1.01 11.26
CA PHE A 57 -8.68 -0.35 10.74
C PHE A 57 -8.46 -0.30 9.23
N LEU A 58 -7.22 -0.58 8.82
CA LEU A 58 -6.83 -0.69 7.42
C LEU A 58 -6.59 -2.18 7.13
N PRO A 59 -7.55 -2.93 6.57
CA PRO A 59 -7.32 -4.32 6.21
C PRO A 59 -6.27 -4.40 5.09
N HIS A 60 -5.10 -4.96 5.39
CA HIS A 60 -3.98 -5.05 4.46
C HIS A 60 -3.16 -6.31 4.67
N GLY A 61 -2.39 -6.70 3.66
CA GLY A 61 -1.42 -7.79 3.73
C GLY A 61 -0.42 -7.72 2.59
N GLY A 62 0.62 -8.54 2.67
CA GLY A 62 1.63 -8.70 1.61
C GLY A 62 1.83 -10.16 1.21
N PRO A 63 2.93 -10.46 0.49
CA PRO A 63 3.34 -11.84 0.23
C PRO A 63 3.39 -12.65 1.54
N GLY A 64 2.71 -13.80 1.56
CA GLY A 64 2.65 -14.67 2.74
C GLY A 64 1.45 -14.45 3.68
N ASP A 65 0.71 -13.33 3.55
CA ASP A 65 -0.50 -13.04 4.35
C ASP A 65 -1.79 -13.63 3.74
N GLY A 66 -1.68 -14.65 2.88
CA GLY A 66 -2.79 -15.28 2.16
C GLY A 66 -2.98 -14.75 0.74
N ASP A 67 -4.19 -14.90 0.20
CA ASP A 67 -4.50 -14.53 -1.18
C ASP A 67 -4.51 -13.01 -1.37
N ALA A 68 -3.68 -12.51 -2.29
CA ALA A 68 -3.64 -11.09 -2.65
C ALA A 68 -5.02 -10.56 -3.09
N GLU A 69 -5.83 -11.42 -3.72
CA GLU A 69 -7.16 -11.09 -4.19
C GLU A 69 -8.18 -10.82 -3.07
N ASN A 70 -7.89 -11.25 -1.84
CA ASN A 70 -8.74 -10.99 -0.68
C ASN A 70 -8.30 -9.74 0.11
N GLN A 71 -7.13 -9.18 -0.22
CA GLN A 71 -6.60 -8.00 0.45
C GLN A 71 -7.05 -6.72 -0.28
N PRO A 72 -7.83 -5.82 0.35
CA PRO A 72 -8.24 -4.58 -0.29
C PRO A 72 -7.06 -3.58 -0.40
N ILE A 73 -6.09 -3.67 0.51
CA ILE A 73 -4.77 -3.05 0.40
C ILE A 73 -3.73 -4.17 0.31
N TYR A 74 -2.98 -4.24 -0.79
CA TYR A 74 -1.92 -5.24 -0.98
C TYR A 74 -0.55 -4.59 -1.10
N LEU A 75 0.40 -4.99 -0.25
CA LEU A 75 1.76 -4.46 -0.18
C LEU A 75 2.74 -5.44 -0.84
N THR A 76 3.52 -5.00 -1.83
CA THR A 76 4.50 -5.86 -2.51
C THR A 76 5.65 -5.07 -3.12
N SER A 77 6.77 -5.72 -3.38
CA SER A 77 7.91 -5.18 -4.12
C SER A 77 7.80 -5.41 -5.63
N GLU A 78 6.90 -6.29 -6.05
CA GLU A 78 6.73 -6.62 -7.47
C GLU A 78 5.87 -5.56 -8.16
N SER A 79 6.36 -5.01 -9.26
CA SER A 79 5.54 -4.20 -10.15
C SER A 79 4.47 -5.07 -10.82
N ALA A 80 3.33 -4.48 -11.23
CA ALA A 80 2.27 -5.24 -11.90
C ALA A 80 2.66 -5.63 -13.34
N ASP A 81 3.71 -5.00 -13.85
CA ASP A 81 4.24 -5.21 -15.17
C ASP A 81 5.40 -6.20 -15.10
N SER A 82 5.06 -7.49 -15.08
CA SER A 82 5.97 -8.60 -15.39
C SER A 82 5.60 -9.22 -16.73
N THR A 83 5.07 -8.42 -17.67
CA THR A 83 4.98 -8.84 -19.07
C THR A 83 6.36 -8.67 -19.66
N VAL A 84 7.12 -9.76 -19.63
CA VAL A 84 8.29 -9.97 -20.47
C VAL A 84 7.81 -9.77 -21.91
N ASN A 85 8.05 -8.60 -22.50
CA ASN A 85 8.04 -8.47 -23.95
C ASN A 85 9.29 -9.19 -24.44
N GLU A 86 9.08 -10.36 -25.05
CA GLU A 86 10.07 -11.06 -25.88
C GLU A 86 10.62 -10.16 -27.01
#